data_AF-A0A950V1Y8-F1
#
_entry.id   AF-A0A950V1Y8-F1
#
_cell.length_a   1.000
_cell.length_b   1.000
_cell.length_c   1.000
_cell.angle_alpha   90.00
_cell.angle_beta   90.00
_cell.angle_gamma   90.00
#
_symmetry.space_group_name_H-M   'P 1'
#
loop_
_entity.id
_entity.type
_entity.pdbx_description
1 polymer ?
#
loop_
_entity_poly.entity_id
_entity_poly.type
_entity_poly.pdbx_seq_one_letter_code
_entity_poly.pdbx_strand_id
1 'polypeptide(L)'
;MSNDLGGVKTDLSGAKNDISATRSDLEATKKRLDTTIGDLGVQSGLIAHTRDDLELLRHRGDRNYYEFTLAKGKHPTPVGTVSLQLKKVNAKKGNFTMDVIADDHIIEKKDRNVAEPLQFYTGRDRMLYEVVVFTANRKSVTGYLATPKSAPQPGVLRDQSSGL
;
A
#
# COMPACT_ATOMS: atom_id res chain seq x y z
N MET A 1 -42.60 23.73 41.31
CA MET A 1 -43.38 23.50 40.07
C MET A 1 -42.93 24.40 38.91
N SER A 2 -42.93 25.75 39.01
CA SER A 2 -42.53 26.60 37.86
C SER A 2 -41.00 26.60 37.58
N ASN A 3 -40.16 26.62 38.63
CA ASN A 3 -38.69 26.58 38.47
C ASN A 3 -38.17 25.24 37.92
N ASP A 4 -38.79 24.13 38.31
CA ASP A 4 -38.38 22.78 37.90
C ASP A 4 -38.60 22.57 36.39
N LEU A 5 -39.67 23.15 35.84
CA LEU A 5 -39.96 23.10 34.40
C LEU A 5 -38.95 23.90 33.57
N GLY A 6 -38.44 25.01 34.10
CA GLY A 6 -37.36 25.79 33.48
C GLY A 6 -36.02 25.06 33.47
N GLY A 7 -35.69 24.34 34.56
CA GLY A 7 -34.53 23.45 34.64
C GLY A 7 -34.61 22.32 33.61
N VAL A 8 -35.73 21.60 33.58
CA VAL A 8 -35.96 20.50 32.62
C VAL A 8 -35.87 20.98 31.16
N LYS A 9 -36.37 22.18 30.84
CA LYS A 9 -36.24 22.75 29.49
C LYS A 9 -34.80 23.07 29.11
N THR A 10 -34.00 23.49 30.08
CA THR A 10 -32.57 23.78 29.89
C THR A 10 -31.78 22.49 29.69
N ASP A 11 -32.01 21.49 30.53
CA ASP A 11 -31.37 20.17 30.43
C ASP A 11 -31.72 19.47 29.11
N LEU A 12 -32.98 19.55 28.68
CA LEU A 12 -33.42 18.98 27.41
C LEU A 12 -32.77 19.67 26.20
N SER A 13 -32.52 20.98 26.31
CA SER A 13 -31.83 21.74 25.27
C SER A 13 -30.34 21.38 25.22
N GLY A 14 -29.70 21.20 26.38
CA GLY A 14 -28.33 20.69 26.48
C GLY A 14 -28.20 19.30 25.88
N ALA A 15 -29.06 18.36 26.29
CA ALA A 15 -29.07 17.00 25.77
C ALA A 15 -29.25 16.95 24.24
N LYS A 16 -30.09 17.83 23.67
CA LYS A 16 -30.28 17.92 22.21
C LYS A 16 -29.00 18.35 21.49
N ASN A 17 -28.24 19.27 22.07
CA ASN A 17 -26.97 19.73 21.51
C ASN A 17 -25.91 18.63 21.59
N ASP A 18 -25.81 17.94 22.73
CA ASP A 18 -24.86 16.84 22.93
C ASP A 18 -25.13 15.67 21.98
N ILE A 19 -26.40 15.32 21.75
CA ILE A 19 -26.80 14.30 20.77
C ILE A 19 -26.40 14.71 19.35
N SER A 20 -26.55 15.99 19.01
CA SER A 20 -26.19 16.50 17.67
C SER A 20 -24.67 16.48 17.45
N ALA A 21 -23.90 16.86 18.47
CA ALA A 21 -22.43 16.77 18.46
C ALA A 21 -21.97 15.31 18.33
N THR A 22 -22.53 14.42 19.15
CA THR A 22 -22.24 12.97 19.12
C THR A 22 -22.53 12.37 17.75
N ARG A 23 -23.64 12.77 17.10
CA ARG A 23 -23.97 12.31 15.75
C ARG A 23 -22.93 12.76 14.73
N SER A 24 -22.45 14.01 14.83
CA SER A 24 -21.39 14.53 13.96
C SER A 24 -20.08 13.75 14.15
N ASP A 25 -19.69 13.50 15.40
CA ASP A 25 -18.46 12.75 15.72
C ASP A 25 -18.55 11.30 15.26
N LEU A 26 -19.72 10.68 15.37
CA LEU A 26 -19.96 9.32 14.87
C LEU A 26 -19.82 9.25 13.34
N GLU A 27 -20.38 10.22 12.60
CA GLU A 27 -20.23 10.28 11.14
C GLU A 27 -18.78 10.53 10.71
N ALA A 28 -18.04 11.39 11.43
CA ALA A 28 -16.61 11.57 11.21
C ALA A 28 -15.81 10.29 11.49
N THR A 29 -16.17 9.56 12.53
CA THR A 29 -15.54 8.28 12.90
C THR A 29 -15.83 7.21 11.87
N LYS A 30 -17.08 7.09 11.40
CA LYS A 30 -17.44 6.17 10.30
C LYS A 30 -16.60 6.44 9.06
N LYS A 31 -16.49 7.69 8.62
CA LYS A 31 -15.65 8.05 7.45
C LYS A 31 -14.18 7.68 7.64
N ARG A 32 -13.61 7.90 8.83
CA ARG A 32 -12.24 7.48 9.15
C ARG A 32 -12.11 5.96 9.15
N LEU A 33 -13.11 5.25 9.68
CA LEU A 33 -13.13 3.80 9.71
C LEU A 33 -13.30 3.22 8.30
N ASP A 34 -14.16 3.77 7.46
CA ASP A 34 -14.34 3.37 6.06
C ASP A 34 -13.05 3.61 5.25
N THR A 35 -12.39 4.74 5.47
CA THR A 35 -11.06 5.03 4.88
C THR A 35 -10.03 4.00 5.37
N THR A 36 -9.99 3.75 6.68
CA THR A 36 -9.06 2.77 7.28
C THR A 36 -9.36 1.35 6.82
N ILE A 37 -10.62 0.96 6.65
CA ILE A 37 -11.04 -0.35 6.13
C ILE A 37 -10.67 -0.45 4.65
N GLY A 38 -10.84 0.61 3.87
CA GLY A 38 -10.36 0.69 2.49
C GLY A 38 -8.84 0.52 2.41
N ASP A 39 -8.10 1.30 3.19
CA ASP A 39 -6.65 1.25 3.27
C ASP A 39 -6.15 -0.13 3.74
N LEU A 40 -6.76 -0.70 4.78
CA LEU A 40 -6.42 -2.05 5.28
C LEU A 40 -6.85 -3.14 4.31
N GLY A 41 -7.99 -3.02 3.63
CA GLY A 41 -8.44 -3.96 2.60
C GLY A 41 -7.51 -3.98 1.38
N VAL A 42 -6.97 -2.81 1.01
CA VAL A 42 -5.95 -2.63 -0.03
C VAL A 42 -4.57 -3.10 0.45
N GLN A 43 -4.22 -2.88 1.72
CA GLN A 43 -2.90 -3.17 2.29
C GLN A 43 -2.73 -4.63 2.75
N SER A 44 -3.81 -5.34 3.08
CA SER A 44 -3.77 -6.70 3.64
C SER A 44 -4.43 -7.78 2.78
N GLY A 45 -5.22 -7.39 1.77
CA GLY A 45 -6.26 -8.29 1.27
C GLY A 45 -5.90 -9.23 0.13
N LEU A 46 -4.85 -8.99 -0.68
CA LEU A 46 -4.74 -9.67 -1.96
C LEU A 46 -3.28 -9.84 -2.38
N ILE A 47 -2.65 -10.85 -1.80
CA ILE A 47 -1.46 -11.43 -2.40
C ILE A 47 -1.96 -12.18 -3.62
N ALA A 48 -1.83 -11.59 -4.82
CA ALA A 48 -1.93 -12.39 -6.03
C ALA A 48 -0.90 -13.51 -5.92
N HIS A 49 -1.26 -14.76 -6.17
CA HIS A 49 -0.30 -15.88 -6.18
C HIS A 49 -0.07 -16.39 -7.60
N THR A 50 -0.94 -15.98 -8.53
CA THR A 50 -0.93 -16.32 -9.95
C THR A 50 -1.04 -15.06 -10.81
N ARG A 51 -0.85 -15.22 -12.12
CA ARG A 51 -1.05 -14.15 -13.10
C ARG A 51 -2.51 -13.71 -13.16
N ASP A 52 -3.45 -14.65 -13.10
CA ASP A 52 -4.88 -14.36 -13.14
C ASP A 52 -5.32 -13.52 -11.93
N ASP A 53 -4.75 -13.81 -10.75
CA ASP A 53 -4.99 -12.98 -9.55
C ASP A 53 -4.44 -11.56 -9.74
N LEU A 54 -3.31 -11.41 -10.42
CA LEU A 54 -2.74 -10.11 -10.73
C LEU A 54 -3.63 -9.33 -11.72
N GLU A 55 -4.21 -10.01 -12.70
CA GLU A 55 -5.17 -9.40 -13.64
C GLU A 55 -6.42 -8.92 -12.88
N LEU A 56 -6.95 -9.73 -11.95
CA LEU A 56 -8.05 -9.32 -11.07
C LEU A 56 -7.68 -8.09 -10.22
N LEU A 57 -6.48 -8.05 -9.66
CA LEU A 57 -5.96 -6.91 -8.92
C LEU A 57 -5.89 -5.63 -9.77
N ARG A 58 -5.43 -5.75 -11.02
CA ARG A 58 -5.38 -4.62 -11.96
C ARG A 58 -6.77 -4.10 -12.29
N HIS A 59 -7.76 -4.98 -12.41
CA HIS A 59 -9.16 -4.60 -12.64
C HIS A 59 -9.80 -3.87 -11.45
N ARG A 60 -9.36 -4.14 -10.22
CA ARG A 60 -9.84 -3.40 -9.03
C ARG A 60 -9.40 -1.93 -9.00
N GLY A 61 -8.34 -1.58 -9.73
CA GLY A 61 -8.06 -0.19 -10.12
C GLY A 61 -7.24 0.66 -9.16
N ASP A 62 -6.91 0.21 -7.96
CA ASP A 62 -6.32 1.09 -6.92
C ASP A 62 -4.78 1.18 -6.97
N ARG A 63 -4.10 0.32 -7.75
CA ARG A 63 -2.64 0.25 -7.82
C ARG A 63 -2.11 0.03 -9.24
N ASN A 64 -0.85 0.39 -9.48
CA ASN A 64 -0.10 0.01 -10.67
C ASN A 64 0.78 -1.21 -10.34
N TYR A 65 0.76 -2.20 -11.23
CA TYR A 65 1.47 -3.48 -11.06
C TYR A 65 2.49 -3.66 -12.18
N TYR A 66 3.74 -3.93 -11.80
CA TYR A 66 4.86 -4.18 -12.72
C TYR A 66 5.41 -5.58 -12.47
N GLU A 67 5.15 -6.50 -13.37
CA GLU A 67 5.70 -7.86 -13.30
C GLU A 67 7.22 -7.85 -13.54
N PHE A 68 7.93 -8.77 -12.89
CA PHE A 68 9.36 -8.93 -13.07
C PHE A 68 9.80 -10.40 -13.01
N THR A 69 10.96 -10.65 -13.62
CA THR A 69 11.75 -11.88 -13.43
C THR A 69 13.18 -11.47 -13.14
N LEU A 70 13.73 -11.92 -12.02
CA LEU A 70 15.11 -11.60 -11.62
C LEU A 70 15.95 -12.89 -11.60
N ALA A 71 17.15 -12.82 -12.15
CA ALA A 71 18.13 -13.89 -12.06
C ALA A 71 19.18 -13.58 -10.98
N LYS A 72 19.56 -14.59 -10.19
CA LYS A 72 20.48 -14.47 -9.06
C LYS A 72 21.84 -13.98 -9.54
N GLY A 73 22.37 -12.94 -8.89
CA GLY A 73 23.71 -12.41 -9.16
C GLY A 73 23.82 -11.57 -10.43
N LYS A 74 22.70 -11.23 -11.08
CA LYS A 74 22.67 -10.24 -12.16
C LYS A 74 22.66 -8.81 -11.60
N HIS A 75 22.95 -7.85 -12.45
CA HIS A 75 22.84 -6.42 -12.11
C HIS A 75 21.40 -6.07 -11.71
N PRO A 76 21.21 -5.00 -10.92
CA PRO A 76 19.89 -4.46 -10.63
C PRO A 76 19.05 -4.28 -11.91
N THR A 77 17.82 -4.75 -11.87
CA THR A 77 16.86 -4.67 -12.98
C THR A 77 15.83 -3.57 -12.65
N PRO A 78 15.65 -2.56 -13.51
CA PRO A 78 14.61 -1.55 -13.34
C PRO A 78 13.22 -2.19 -13.36
N VAL A 79 12.37 -1.83 -12.39
CA VAL A 79 10.97 -2.26 -12.29
C VAL A 79 10.17 -1.08 -11.78
N GLY A 80 9.32 -0.49 -12.61
CA GLY A 80 8.70 0.79 -12.27
C GLY A 80 9.77 1.88 -12.12
N THR A 81 9.70 2.64 -11.02
CA THR A 81 10.63 3.72 -10.67
C THR A 81 11.79 3.27 -9.77
N VAL A 82 11.84 2.00 -9.40
CA VAL A 82 12.89 1.41 -8.54
C VAL A 82 13.70 0.39 -9.33
N SER A 83 14.80 -0.08 -8.76
CA SER A 83 15.54 -1.23 -9.29
C SER A 83 15.56 -2.36 -8.28
N LEU A 84 15.44 -3.60 -8.75
CA LEU A 84 15.43 -4.81 -7.92
C LEU A 84 16.62 -5.71 -8.27
N GLN A 85 17.27 -6.29 -7.27
CA GLN A 85 18.38 -7.23 -7.49
C GLN A 85 18.23 -8.49 -6.63
N LEU A 86 18.19 -9.67 -7.26
CA LEU A 86 18.19 -10.93 -6.53
C LEU A 86 19.61 -11.30 -6.06
N LYS A 87 19.82 -11.38 -4.75
CA LYS A 87 21.12 -11.71 -4.12
C LYS A 87 21.23 -13.19 -3.79
N LYS A 88 20.19 -13.74 -3.15
CA LYS A 88 20.16 -15.13 -2.69
C LYS A 88 18.79 -15.73 -2.96
N VAL A 89 18.77 -17.03 -3.24
CA VAL A 89 17.54 -17.81 -3.32
C VAL A 89 17.80 -19.20 -2.72
N ASN A 90 16.85 -19.69 -1.94
CA ASN A 90 16.79 -21.05 -1.45
C ASN A 90 15.44 -21.66 -1.85
N ALA A 91 15.39 -22.20 -3.06
CA ALA A 91 14.17 -22.78 -3.62
C ALA A 91 13.55 -23.88 -2.73
N LYS A 92 14.38 -24.66 -2.03
CA LYS A 92 13.89 -25.73 -1.14
C LYS A 92 13.14 -25.20 0.09
N LYS A 93 13.54 -24.02 0.58
CA LYS A 93 12.90 -23.36 1.73
C LYS A 93 11.91 -22.27 1.31
N GLY A 94 11.74 -22.03 0.01
CA GLY A 94 10.85 -20.97 -0.49
C GLY A 94 11.25 -19.57 -0.04
N ASN A 95 12.55 -19.31 0.19
CA ASN A 95 13.00 -18.00 0.67
C ASN A 95 14.11 -17.38 -0.20
N PHE A 96 14.28 -16.06 -0.08
CA PHE A 96 15.22 -15.28 -0.88
C PHE A 96 15.76 -14.06 -0.13
N THR A 97 16.86 -13.51 -0.64
CA THR A 97 17.33 -12.16 -0.28
C THR A 97 17.41 -11.34 -1.56
N MET A 98 16.85 -10.13 -1.53
CA MET A 98 16.97 -9.17 -2.62
C MET A 98 17.27 -7.76 -2.11
N ASP A 99 17.87 -6.96 -2.97
CA ASP A 99 18.03 -5.53 -2.76
C ASP A 99 16.94 -4.78 -3.52
N VAL A 100 16.31 -3.83 -2.83
CA VAL A 100 15.47 -2.80 -3.44
C VAL A 100 16.27 -1.51 -3.47
N ILE A 101 16.46 -0.95 -4.66
CA ILE A 101 17.22 0.28 -4.88
C ILE A 101 16.25 1.38 -5.26
N ALA A 102 16.12 2.37 -4.40
CA ALA A 102 15.16 3.46 -4.52
C ALA A 102 15.69 4.72 -3.83
N ASP A 103 15.44 5.90 -4.40
CA ASP A 103 15.91 7.20 -3.89
C ASP A 103 17.39 7.23 -3.48
N ASP A 104 18.28 6.66 -4.31
CA ASP A 104 19.73 6.52 -4.02
C ASP A 104 20.08 5.67 -2.79
N HIS A 105 19.10 4.95 -2.21
CA HIS A 105 19.31 4.01 -1.10
C HIS A 105 19.18 2.56 -1.56
N ILE A 106 19.89 1.69 -0.86
CA ILE A 106 19.77 0.23 -1.01
C ILE A 106 19.11 -0.33 0.24
N ILE A 107 17.96 -0.97 0.08
CA ILE A 107 17.19 -1.61 1.14
C ILE A 107 17.29 -3.12 0.94
N GLU A 108 18.05 -3.80 1.80
CA GLU A 108 18.12 -5.26 1.78
C GLU A 108 16.84 -5.87 2.37
N LYS A 109 16.18 -6.73 1.59
CA LYS A 109 15.10 -7.61 2.04
C LYS A 109 15.66 -9.02 2.23
N LYS A 110 16.23 -9.25 3.41
CA LYS A 110 16.94 -10.50 3.75
C LYS A 110 16.00 -11.62 4.19
N ASP A 111 16.29 -12.83 3.69
CA ASP A 111 15.68 -14.11 4.09
C ASP A 111 14.14 -14.07 4.16
N ARG A 112 13.53 -13.48 3.13
CA ARG A 112 12.08 -13.33 3.01
C ARG A 112 11.45 -14.52 2.32
N ASN A 113 10.26 -14.90 2.75
CA ASN A 113 9.50 -15.97 2.11
C ASN A 113 8.87 -15.46 0.80
N VAL A 114 8.65 -16.38 -0.13
CA VAL A 114 7.74 -16.13 -1.25
C VAL A 114 6.33 -15.90 -0.76
N ALA A 115 5.51 -15.27 -1.60
CA ALA A 115 4.09 -15.06 -1.38
C ALA A 115 3.79 -14.22 -0.13
N GLU A 116 4.72 -13.32 0.25
CA GLU A 116 4.54 -12.32 1.30
C GLU A 116 4.82 -10.91 0.74
N PRO A 117 4.03 -9.89 1.11
CA PRO A 117 4.27 -8.52 0.69
C PRO A 117 5.47 -7.90 1.42
N LEU A 118 6.43 -7.41 0.65
CA LEU A 118 7.60 -6.69 1.14
C LEU A 118 7.42 -5.19 0.95
N GLN A 119 6.86 -4.57 1.99
CA GLN A 119 6.57 -3.14 2.02
C GLN A 119 7.83 -2.28 2.19
N PHE A 120 7.89 -1.14 1.49
CA PHE A 120 8.90 -0.10 1.70
C PHE A 120 8.36 1.26 1.24
N TYR A 121 8.91 2.33 1.81
CA TYR A 121 8.55 3.69 1.45
C TYR A 121 9.61 4.30 0.54
N THR A 122 9.16 5.07 -0.46
CA THR A 122 10.05 5.74 -1.44
C THR A 122 9.40 7.01 -2.01
N GLY A 123 10.20 7.88 -2.61
CA GLY A 123 9.83 9.16 -3.18
C GLY A 123 9.69 10.26 -2.14
N ARG A 124 9.57 11.50 -2.63
CA ARG A 124 9.37 12.70 -1.79
C ARG A 124 8.14 12.59 -0.89
N ASP A 125 7.04 12.07 -1.44
CA ASP A 125 5.76 11.95 -0.75
C ASP A 125 5.67 10.69 0.14
N ARG A 126 6.79 9.95 0.32
CA ARG A 126 6.87 8.71 1.11
C ARG A 126 5.73 7.76 0.78
N MET A 127 5.65 7.38 -0.49
CA MET A 127 4.62 6.48 -0.99
C MET A 127 4.93 5.04 -0.59
N LEU A 128 3.90 4.27 -0.20
CA LEU A 128 4.02 2.86 0.16
C LEU A 128 4.08 1.96 -1.08
N TYR A 129 5.23 1.36 -1.34
CA TYR A 129 5.46 0.40 -2.41
C TYR A 129 5.53 -1.01 -1.83
N GLU A 130 5.16 -2.01 -2.63
CA GLU A 130 5.15 -3.40 -2.22
C GLU A 130 5.77 -4.28 -3.30
N VAL A 131 6.78 -5.07 -2.94
CA VAL A 131 7.27 -6.15 -3.80
C VAL A 131 6.70 -7.47 -3.30
N VAL A 132 6.13 -8.26 -4.21
CA VAL A 132 5.70 -9.63 -3.94
C VAL A 132 6.46 -10.55 -4.88
N VAL A 133 7.07 -11.60 -4.33
CA VAL A 133 7.71 -12.67 -5.10
C VAL A 133 6.84 -13.91 -5.01
N PHE A 134 6.41 -14.48 -6.14
CA PHE A 134 5.56 -15.68 -6.17
C PHE A 134 6.36 -16.96 -6.21
N THR A 135 7.35 -16.99 -7.09
CA THR A 135 8.13 -18.20 -7.35
C THR A 135 9.58 -17.96 -7.03
N ALA A 136 10.20 -18.93 -6.36
CA ALA A 136 11.62 -18.97 -6.09
C ALA A 136 12.20 -20.26 -6.67
N ASN A 137 12.81 -20.13 -7.85
CA ASN A 137 13.53 -21.19 -8.51
C ASN A 137 15.00 -21.20 -8.08
N ARG A 138 15.76 -22.24 -8.45
CA ARG A 138 17.17 -22.40 -8.03
C ARG A 138 18.07 -21.18 -8.32
N LYS A 139 17.76 -20.40 -9.34
CA LYS A 139 18.56 -19.24 -9.78
C LYS A 139 17.73 -18.01 -10.15
N SER A 140 16.43 -18.02 -9.92
CA SER A 140 15.57 -16.91 -10.31
C SER A 140 14.36 -16.78 -9.40
N VAL A 141 13.77 -15.59 -9.42
CA VAL A 141 12.47 -15.33 -8.82
C VAL A 141 11.56 -14.63 -9.82
N THR A 142 10.25 -14.85 -9.71
CA THR A 142 9.23 -14.07 -10.43
C THR A 142 8.28 -13.42 -9.44
N GLY A 143 7.74 -12.26 -9.80
CA GLY A 143 6.90 -11.48 -8.90
C GLY A 143 6.40 -10.20 -9.55
N TYR A 144 5.88 -9.30 -8.72
CA TYR A 144 5.50 -7.95 -9.14
C TYR A 144 5.89 -6.88 -8.11
N LEU A 145 6.02 -5.66 -8.60
CA LEU A 145 6.01 -4.45 -7.80
C LEU A 145 4.62 -3.80 -7.90
N ALA A 146 3.98 -3.57 -6.76
CA ALA A 146 2.77 -2.77 -6.66
C ALA A 146 3.11 -1.38 -6.12
N THR A 147 2.54 -0.36 -6.78
CA THR A 147 2.74 1.05 -6.45
C THR A 147 1.39 1.77 -6.41
N PRO A 148 1.26 2.87 -5.65
CA PRO A 148 0.05 3.70 -5.70
C PRO A 148 -0.24 4.20 -7.12
N LYS A 149 -1.51 4.44 -7.46
CA LYS A 149 -1.86 5.02 -8.77
C LYS A 149 -1.21 6.38 -9.03
N SER A 150 -1.02 7.16 -7.96
CA SER A 150 -0.38 8.48 -7.97
C SER A 150 1.16 8.41 -8.05
N ALA A 151 1.76 7.22 -7.99
CA ALA A 151 3.20 7.07 -8.12
C ALA A 151 3.69 7.55 -9.49
N PRO A 152 4.89 8.15 -9.58
CA PRO A 152 5.49 8.48 -10.85
C PRO A 152 5.58 7.23 -11.74
N GLN A 153 5.26 7.36 -13.03
CA GLN A 153 5.32 6.26 -13.98
C GLN A 153 6.63 6.30 -14.77
N PRO A 154 7.22 5.14 -15.12
CA PRO A 154 8.43 5.10 -15.94
C PRO A 154 8.23 5.83 -17.27
N GLY A 155 9.16 6.73 -17.61
CA GLY A 155 9.14 7.45 -18.89
C GLY A 155 8.13 8.59 -19.01
N VAL A 156 7.29 8.83 -17.99
CA VAL A 156 6.42 10.02 -17.94
C VAL A 156 7.17 11.13 -17.19
N LEU A 157 7.81 12.02 -17.95
CA LEU A 157 8.25 13.31 -17.40
C LEU A 157 6.99 14.03 -16.90
N ARG A 158 6.91 14.33 -15.60
CA ARG A 158 5.84 15.21 -15.09
C ARG A 158 5.98 16.52 -15.84
N ASP A 159 4.99 16.85 -16.68
CA ASP A 159 4.89 18.18 -17.24
C ASP A 159 4.84 19.17 -16.08
N GLN A 160 5.90 19.96 -15.96
CA GLN A 160 5.96 21.11 -15.06
C GLN A 160 5.18 22.22 -15.75
N SER A 161 3.86 22.10 -15.83
CA SER A 161 3.04 23.20 -16.32
C SER A 161 1.69 23.28 -15.61
N SER A 162 1.34 24.52 -15.27
CA SER A 162 0.16 25.04 -14.54
C SER A 162 0.20 24.91 -13.00
N GLY A 163 0.24 26.00 -12.23
CA GLY A 163 0.08 27.40 -12.59
C GLY A 163 0.42 28.36 -11.44
N LEU A 164 0.58 29.60 -11.90
CA LEU A 164 0.76 30.90 -11.24
C LEU A 164 0.08 31.08 -9.88
#